data_AF-A0A662V8P1-F1
#
_entry.id   AF-A0A662V8P1-F1
#
_cell.length_a   1.000
_cell.length_b   1.000
_cell.length_c   1.000
_cell.angle_alpha   90.00
_cell.angle_beta   90.00
_cell.angle_gamma   90.00
#
_symmetry.space_group_name_H-M   'P 1'
#
loop_
_entity.id
_entity.type
_entity.pdbx_description
1 polymer ?
#
loop_
_entity_poly.entity_id
_entity_poly.type
_entity_poly.pdbx_seq_one_letter_code
_entity_poly.pdbx_strand_id
1 'polypeptide(L)'
;TGNTVRAQIAALLQNWWSRLGFRVVVETYTWPVYLDKVDKFDFDVSILGWIPDYLDPDNYLTPFVWGGGEFKELKYYKNVAAEDVGKYISKVERFVETEKFIVVIGPKGTGATFTPPTTEKPILVVSYVLDEEATKKNWENPVAMVTVGAPNWRDIPVSALVKLSQQVLDPEAREAVIQAAVIIFNNECPMIMLGQAVTGENHGSWVKDVYYPLTLFMRYDLVWETSDAPVVDTGVLGIKNDPKTLVITTFGWPDSLDPAKSYESFGWEIFHQIYDTLVTYWKEETEPIPDLAVAWAFSKDETEVYFVMRGDVKAYDPWNDKLYDIDATDALFSIWRVARLRLDPSWMIYQFIDVNASTVLTESELDDILKTEGLVAVYKGEMKEVRSLDELLSFFDYKGPTAGVVKFKLYFPYAPIIHVFVTKVASIIPMEYALGDKYDEALAASNNGRDPSVWANYVGIGETDETHKLIHEYPVGTGPYYVADYKEDAYILLKINPYYWNAALWEEIFGYKPSS
;
A
#
# COMPACT_ATOMS: atom_id res chain seq x y z
N THR A 1 18.76 12.19 -21.10
CA THR A 1 17.42 11.70 -20.67
C THR A 1 16.33 12.29 -21.54
N GLY A 2 15.22 11.56 -21.71
CA GLY A 2 13.99 12.00 -22.39
C GLY A 2 12.92 12.59 -21.45
N ASN A 3 13.28 13.02 -20.23
CA ASN A 3 12.34 13.69 -19.32
C ASN A 3 12.51 15.21 -19.45
N THR A 4 11.70 15.81 -20.31
CA THR A 4 11.73 17.24 -20.65
C THR A 4 11.45 18.12 -19.45
N VAL A 5 10.55 17.69 -18.55
CA VAL A 5 10.18 18.43 -17.32
C VAL A 5 11.40 18.63 -16.43
N ARG A 6 12.16 17.56 -16.13
CA ARG A 6 13.37 17.68 -15.29
C ARG A 6 14.45 18.54 -15.92
N ALA A 7 14.62 18.47 -17.24
CA ALA A 7 15.55 19.33 -17.96
C ALA A 7 15.15 20.82 -17.84
N GLN A 8 13.86 21.13 -17.95
CA GLN A 8 13.34 22.48 -17.76
C GLN A 8 13.53 22.98 -16.32
N ILE A 9 13.26 22.15 -15.32
CA ILE A 9 13.51 22.48 -13.90
C ILE A 9 15.00 22.77 -13.68
N ALA A 10 15.90 21.91 -14.17
CA ALA A 10 17.34 22.10 -14.03
C ALA A 10 17.82 23.41 -14.70
N ALA A 11 17.29 23.75 -15.87
CA ALA A 11 17.61 25.01 -16.56
C ALA A 11 17.11 26.24 -15.79
N LEU A 12 15.91 26.17 -15.20
CA LEU A 12 15.39 27.23 -14.34
C LEU A 12 16.26 27.41 -13.09
N LEU A 13 16.57 26.33 -12.39
CA LEU A 13 17.45 26.36 -11.21
C LEU A 13 18.82 26.92 -11.55
N GLN A 14 19.41 26.49 -12.67
CA GLN A 14 20.67 27.05 -13.18
C GLN A 14 20.58 28.57 -13.37
N ASN A 15 19.53 29.08 -14.00
CA ASN A 15 19.35 30.51 -14.22
C ASN A 15 19.24 31.30 -12.90
N TRP A 16 18.38 30.85 -11.99
CA TRP A 16 18.10 31.56 -10.74
C TRP A 16 19.27 31.49 -9.76
N TRP A 17 19.87 30.32 -9.58
CA TRP A 17 21.02 30.17 -8.67
C TRP A 17 22.27 30.86 -9.20
N SER A 18 22.45 30.93 -10.53
CA SER A 18 23.53 31.75 -11.10
C SER A 18 23.40 33.23 -10.75
N ARG A 19 22.17 33.75 -10.62
CA ARG A 19 21.93 35.13 -10.16
C ARG A 19 22.26 35.35 -8.68
N LEU A 20 22.24 34.28 -7.88
CA LEU A 20 22.67 34.28 -6.48
C LEU A 20 24.20 34.15 -6.34
N GLY A 21 24.93 33.99 -7.45
CA GLY A 21 26.40 33.88 -7.47
C GLY A 21 26.93 32.46 -7.49
N PHE A 22 26.07 31.43 -7.57
CA PHE A 22 26.51 30.05 -7.71
C PHE A 22 26.95 29.75 -9.14
N ARG A 23 28.03 28.97 -9.31
CA ARG A 23 28.37 28.40 -10.61
C ARG A 23 27.61 27.08 -10.76
N VAL A 24 26.51 27.08 -11.53
CA VAL A 24 25.68 25.89 -11.73
C VAL A 24 25.96 25.25 -13.09
N VAL A 25 26.34 23.98 -13.09
CA VAL A 25 26.54 23.16 -14.30
C VAL A 25 25.48 22.06 -14.29
N VAL A 26 24.72 21.95 -15.39
CA VAL A 26 23.72 20.89 -15.55
C VAL A 26 24.34 19.74 -16.32
N GLU A 27 24.36 18.56 -15.72
CA GLU A 27 24.83 17.33 -16.34
C GLU A 27 23.66 16.40 -16.63
N THR A 28 23.71 15.68 -17.75
CA THR A 28 22.67 14.74 -18.15
C THR A 28 23.22 13.33 -18.25
N TYR A 29 22.52 12.37 -17.64
CA TYR A 29 22.91 10.96 -17.61
C TYR A 29 21.84 10.09 -18.30
N THR A 30 22.12 8.81 -18.52
CA THR A 30 21.06 7.81 -18.75
C THR A 30 20.36 7.52 -17.41
N TRP A 31 19.13 7.03 -17.43
CA TRP A 31 18.37 6.82 -16.18
C TRP A 31 19.06 5.88 -15.18
N PRO A 32 19.60 4.71 -15.59
CA PRO A 32 20.30 3.82 -14.66
C PRO A 32 21.56 4.46 -14.05
N VAL A 33 22.32 5.22 -14.85
CA VAL A 33 23.54 5.92 -14.36
C VAL A 33 23.16 7.06 -13.41
N TYR A 34 22.05 7.75 -13.68
CA TYR A 34 21.54 8.79 -12.79
C TYR A 34 21.11 8.22 -11.44
N LEU A 35 20.36 7.12 -11.43
CA LEU A 35 19.95 6.45 -10.19
C LEU A 35 21.15 5.95 -9.38
N ASP A 36 22.12 5.27 -10.02
CA ASP A 36 23.33 4.81 -9.32
C ASP A 36 24.10 5.95 -8.62
N LYS A 37 24.13 7.14 -9.23
CA LYS A 37 24.71 8.34 -8.63
C LYS A 37 23.88 8.86 -7.46
N VAL A 38 22.54 8.90 -7.60
CA VAL A 38 21.64 9.31 -6.51
C VAL A 38 21.78 8.34 -5.33
N ASP A 39 21.75 7.04 -5.58
CA ASP A 39 21.85 5.99 -4.57
C ASP A 39 23.15 6.11 -3.74
N LYS A 40 24.25 6.48 -4.39
CA LYS A 40 25.59 6.61 -3.77
C LYS A 40 25.93 8.01 -3.29
N PHE A 41 24.98 8.96 -3.36
CA PHE A 41 25.20 10.37 -3.01
C PHE A 41 26.33 11.03 -3.82
N ASP A 42 26.51 10.62 -5.09
CA ASP A 42 27.50 11.16 -6.03
C ASP A 42 26.89 12.32 -6.85
N PHE A 43 26.45 13.35 -6.13
CA PHE A 43 25.86 14.58 -6.68
C PHE A 43 25.97 15.74 -5.67
N ASP A 44 25.99 16.98 -6.18
CA ASP A 44 25.77 18.18 -5.34
C ASP A 44 24.28 18.47 -5.18
N VAL A 45 23.51 18.35 -6.27
CA VAL A 45 22.05 18.50 -6.31
C VAL A 45 21.45 17.51 -7.32
N SER A 46 20.41 16.78 -6.91
CA SER A 46 19.65 15.89 -7.79
C SER A 46 18.16 16.27 -7.82
N ILE A 47 17.50 16.03 -8.94
CA ILE A 47 16.04 16.18 -9.10
C ILE A 47 15.41 14.79 -9.26
N LEU A 48 14.50 14.44 -8.34
CA LEU A 48 13.72 13.21 -8.37
C LEU A 48 12.22 13.55 -8.34
N GLY A 49 11.42 12.72 -9.01
CA GLY A 49 9.96 12.74 -8.84
C GLY A 49 9.54 11.48 -8.08
N TRP A 50 8.52 11.60 -7.24
CA TRP A 50 8.00 10.51 -6.42
C TRP A 50 6.48 10.51 -6.43
N ILE A 51 5.90 9.32 -6.50
CA ILE A 51 4.49 9.01 -6.22
C ILE A 51 4.55 7.86 -5.21
N PRO A 52 3.72 7.86 -4.17
CA PRO A 52 3.82 6.83 -3.15
C PRO A 52 3.40 5.47 -3.68
N ASP A 53 4.09 4.41 -3.26
CA ASP A 53 3.78 3.03 -3.63
C ASP A 53 2.48 2.53 -2.99
N TYR A 54 2.22 3.01 -1.77
CA TYR A 54 0.99 2.82 -1.01
C TYR A 54 0.72 4.08 -0.18
N LEU A 55 -0.55 4.40 0.07
CA LEU A 55 -0.94 5.65 0.75
C LEU A 55 -0.86 5.52 2.27
N ASP A 56 0.37 5.47 2.77
CA ASP A 56 0.71 5.66 4.17
C ASP A 56 1.86 6.68 4.30
N PRO A 57 1.88 7.53 5.35
CA PRO A 57 2.99 8.45 5.58
C PRO A 57 4.38 7.79 5.64
N ASP A 58 4.49 6.51 6.01
CA ASP A 58 5.75 5.78 6.00
C ASP A 58 6.41 5.71 4.62
N ASN A 59 5.61 5.65 3.53
CA ASN A 59 6.13 5.65 2.17
C ASN A 59 6.75 7.00 1.75
N TYR A 60 6.68 8.01 2.63
CA TYR A 60 7.48 9.25 2.54
C TYR A 60 8.52 9.35 3.66
N LEU A 61 8.14 9.01 4.89
CA LEU A 61 9.04 9.13 6.04
C LEU A 61 10.27 8.24 5.92
N THR A 62 10.12 6.97 5.54
CA THR A 62 11.26 6.07 5.41
C THR A 62 12.17 6.45 4.25
N PRO A 63 11.67 6.72 3.02
CA PRO A 63 12.54 7.09 1.91
C PRO A 63 13.19 8.47 2.03
N PHE A 64 12.57 9.44 2.72
CA PHE A 64 13.06 10.83 2.72
C PHE A 64 13.53 11.35 4.08
N VAL A 65 12.97 10.85 5.18
CA VAL A 65 13.13 11.43 6.52
C VAL A 65 13.98 10.56 7.44
N TRP A 66 13.96 9.24 7.27
CA TRP A 66 14.69 8.31 8.13
C TRP A 66 16.21 8.53 8.08
N GLY A 67 16.80 8.91 9.21
CA GLY A 67 18.24 9.18 9.30
C GLY A 67 19.17 7.97 9.42
N GLY A 68 18.68 6.76 9.14
CA GLY A 68 19.49 5.53 9.19
C GLY A 68 19.72 4.94 10.59
N GLY A 69 19.15 5.55 11.64
CA GLY A 69 19.18 5.01 13.00
C GLY A 69 18.30 3.77 13.16
N GLU A 70 18.84 2.76 13.84
CA GLU A 70 18.17 1.50 14.19
C GLU A 70 18.13 1.33 15.71
N PHE A 71 17.15 0.58 16.23
CA PHE A 71 16.85 0.55 17.66
C PHE A 71 16.63 -0.88 18.18
N LYS A 72 17.23 -1.19 19.34
CA LYS A 72 17.01 -2.45 20.08
C LYS A 72 15.73 -2.41 20.89
N GLU A 73 15.34 -1.22 21.33
CA GLU A 73 14.07 -0.96 22.01
C GLU A 73 13.57 0.41 21.56
N LEU A 74 12.27 0.49 21.27
CA LEU A 74 11.61 1.72 20.87
C LEU A 74 10.20 1.70 21.46
N LYS A 75 9.87 2.67 22.30
CA LYS A 75 8.60 2.72 23.04
C LYS A 75 8.07 4.13 23.12
N TYR A 76 6.75 4.24 23.25
CA TYR A 76 6.08 5.49 23.53
C TYR A 76 5.26 5.42 24.81
N TYR A 77 5.03 6.58 25.42
CA TYR A 77 4.20 6.76 26.61
C TYR A 77 3.34 8.01 26.41
N LYS A 78 2.01 7.83 26.34
CA LYS A 78 1.04 8.93 26.20
C LYS A 78 0.74 9.57 27.56
N ASN A 79 0.33 10.84 27.52
CA ASN A 79 -0.19 11.59 28.67
C ASN A 79 0.75 11.61 29.88
N VAL A 80 2.05 11.73 29.62
CA VAL A 80 3.08 11.80 30.66
C VAL A 80 3.06 13.19 31.31
N ALA A 81 3.11 13.25 32.65
CA ALA A 81 3.29 14.53 33.34
C ALA A 81 4.71 15.08 33.10
N ALA A 82 4.89 16.41 33.05
CA ALA A 82 6.17 17.02 32.73
C ALA A 82 7.30 16.60 33.70
N GLU A 83 6.98 16.52 34.99
CA GLU A 83 7.86 16.03 36.05
C GLU A 83 8.22 14.55 35.93
N ASP A 84 7.43 13.79 35.17
CA ASP A 84 7.57 12.35 35.01
C ASP A 84 8.33 11.95 33.73
N VAL A 85 8.65 12.88 32.84
CA VAL A 85 9.45 12.62 31.64
C VAL A 85 10.77 11.92 32.00
N GLY A 86 11.41 12.35 33.09
CA GLY A 86 12.64 11.76 33.62
C GLY A 86 12.51 10.33 34.13
N LYS A 87 11.32 9.73 34.17
CA LYS A 87 11.12 8.29 34.46
C LYS A 87 11.40 7.41 33.24
N TYR A 88 11.32 7.98 32.02
CA TYR A 88 11.33 7.21 30.77
C TYR A 88 12.59 7.44 29.92
N ILE A 89 13.22 8.61 30.05
CA ILE A 89 14.41 8.99 29.28
C ILE A 89 15.50 9.60 30.18
N SER A 90 16.76 9.41 29.78
CA SER A 90 17.94 9.93 30.50
C SER A 90 18.28 11.37 30.14
N LYS A 91 17.92 11.81 28.93
CA LYS A 91 18.03 13.19 28.47
C LYS A 91 16.96 13.48 27.41
N VAL A 92 16.49 14.72 27.33
CA VAL A 92 15.69 15.19 26.20
C VAL A 92 16.66 15.53 25.08
N GLU A 93 16.65 14.75 24.00
CA GLU A 93 17.42 15.09 22.79
C GLU A 93 16.64 16.02 21.87
N ARG A 94 15.31 15.84 21.83
CA ARG A 94 14.43 16.68 21.01
C ARG A 94 13.04 16.76 21.61
N PHE A 95 12.33 17.83 21.29
CA PHE A 95 10.89 17.87 21.46
C PHE A 95 10.25 18.63 20.29
N VAL A 96 8.99 18.30 20.00
CA VAL A 96 8.20 18.94 18.95
C VAL A 96 6.80 19.15 19.48
N GLU A 97 6.29 20.37 19.33
CA GLU A 97 4.88 20.65 19.57
C GLU A 97 4.09 20.33 18.31
N THR A 98 3.23 19.31 18.39
CA THR A 98 2.30 18.91 17.32
C THR A 98 0.93 19.53 17.57
N GLU A 99 -0.05 19.22 16.74
CA GLU A 99 -1.42 19.73 16.94
C GLU A 99 -2.00 19.27 18.28
N LYS A 100 -1.83 17.98 18.63
CA LYS A 100 -2.47 17.34 19.79
C LYS A 100 -1.53 17.06 20.96
N PHE A 101 -0.21 16.94 20.73
CA PHE A 101 0.75 16.53 21.75
C PHE A 101 2.02 17.39 21.74
N ILE A 102 2.75 17.36 22.85
CA ILE A 102 4.17 17.69 22.86
C ILE A 102 4.93 16.36 22.82
N VAL A 103 5.58 16.06 21.70
CA VAL A 103 6.35 14.83 21.52
C VAL A 103 7.77 15.07 22.02
N VAL A 104 8.22 14.30 23.01
CA VAL A 104 9.55 14.42 23.64
C VAL A 104 10.34 13.15 23.35
N ILE A 105 11.51 13.29 22.72
CA ILE A 105 12.32 12.17 22.25
C ILE A 105 13.65 12.11 23.01
N GLY A 106 14.04 10.92 23.45
CA GLY A 106 15.34 10.72 24.08
C GLY A 106 15.71 9.26 24.35
N PRO A 107 16.99 9.00 24.68
CA PRO A 107 17.44 7.67 24.99
C PRO A 107 16.87 7.20 26.32
N LYS A 108 16.47 5.93 26.36
CA LYS A 108 15.94 5.25 27.54
C LYS A 108 16.88 5.41 28.72
N GLY A 109 16.30 5.73 29.87
CA GLY A 109 17.01 5.87 31.13
C GLY A 109 16.20 6.75 32.08
N THR A 110 16.87 7.33 33.08
CA THR A 110 16.21 8.20 34.06
C THR A 110 16.98 9.49 34.29
N GLY A 111 16.29 10.50 34.80
CA GLY A 111 16.90 11.76 35.27
C GLY A 111 16.79 12.93 34.29
N ALA A 112 16.17 12.76 33.13
CA ALA A 112 15.86 13.90 32.27
C ALA A 112 14.92 14.89 33.00
N THR A 113 15.16 16.18 32.80
CA THR A 113 14.22 17.23 33.18
C THR A 113 13.60 17.83 31.92
N PHE A 114 12.31 18.14 31.98
CA PHE A 114 11.61 18.78 30.88
C PHE A 114 10.65 19.84 31.40
N THR A 115 10.68 21.02 30.78
CA THR A 115 9.73 22.09 31.05
C THR A 115 9.02 22.37 29.73
N PRO A 116 7.75 21.98 29.58
CA PRO A 116 7.05 22.11 28.31
C PRO A 116 6.81 23.60 27.99
N PRO A 117 6.82 24.00 26.71
CA PRO A 117 6.51 25.36 26.29
C PRO A 117 5.07 25.78 26.60
N THR A 118 4.15 24.81 26.74
CA THR A 118 2.75 25.01 27.10
C THR A 118 2.25 23.86 27.98
N THR A 119 1.24 24.12 28.82
CA THR A 119 0.56 23.08 29.63
C THR A 119 -0.76 22.63 29.01
N GLU A 120 -1.15 23.18 27.85
CA GLU A 120 -2.43 22.89 27.20
C GLU A 120 -2.45 21.55 26.47
N LYS A 121 -1.25 21.02 26.14
CA LYS A 121 -1.10 19.79 25.36
C LYS A 121 -0.50 18.67 26.21
N PRO A 122 -1.05 17.44 26.17
CA PRO A 122 -0.43 16.29 26.80
C PRO A 122 0.95 15.99 26.20
N ILE A 123 1.83 15.38 27.01
CA ILE A 123 3.16 14.97 26.56
C ILE A 123 3.13 13.51 26.12
N LEU A 124 3.70 13.24 24.94
CA LEU A 124 4.00 11.90 24.45
C LEU A 124 5.52 11.72 24.50
N VAL A 125 6.01 10.79 25.31
CA VAL A 125 7.46 10.51 25.41
C VAL A 125 7.82 9.34 24.50
N VAL A 126 8.78 9.55 23.60
CA VAL A 126 9.44 8.53 22.78
C VAL A 126 10.78 8.17 23.41
N SER A 127 10.91 6.93 23.84
CA SER A 127 12.09 6.38 24.52
C SER A 127 12.72 5.31 23.67
N TYR A 128 14.04 5.38 23.45
CA TYR A 128 14.74 4.42 22.60
C TYR A 128 16.05 3.90 23.19
N VAL A 129 16.45 2.71 22.77
CA VAL A 129 17.81 2.16 22.94
C VAL A 129 18.39 1.98 21.54
N LEU A 130 19.40 2.79 21.20
CA LEU A 130 20.03 2.77 19.89
C LEU A 130 20.75 1.44 19.66
N ASP A 131 20.58 0.87 18.47
CA ASP A 131 21.49 -0.15 17.96
C ASP A 131 22.68 0.53 17.26
N GLU A 132 23.74 0.79 18.04
CA GLU A 132 24.95 1.46 17.54
C GLU A 132 25.60 0.73 16.37
N GLU A 133 25.60 -0.62 16.38
CA GLU A 133 26.26 -1.42 15.35
C GLU A 133 25.48 -1.35 14.04
N ALA A 134 24.17 -1.58 14.08
CA ALA A 134 23.30 -1.49 12.91
C ALA A 134 23.27 -0.06 12.34
N THR A 135 23.15 0.94 13.20
CA THR A 135 23.19 2.35 12.80
C THR A 135 24.51 2.71 12.13
N LYS A 136 25.64 2.29 12.71
CA LYS A 136 26.96 2.53 12.12
C LYS A 136 27.10 1.87 10.74
N LYS A 137 26.61 0.63 10.60
CA LYS A 137 26.62 -0.08 9.32
C LYS A 137 25.85 0.68 8.24
N ASN A 138 24.67 1.22 8.58
CA ASN A 138 23.88 2.05 7.67
C ASN A 138 24.63 3.31 7.21
N TRP A 139 25.42 3.90 8.10
CA TRP A 139 26.15 5.16 7.85
C TRP A 139 27.52 5.00 7.18
N GLU A 140 28.16 3.84 7.28
CA GLU A 140 29.48 3.58 6.69
C GLU A 140 29.41 3.51 5.16
N ASN A 141 28.40 2.84 4.61
CA ASN A 141 28.16 2.73 3.17
C ASN A 141 26.70 3.10 2.88
N PRO A 142 26.34 4.39 2.95
CA PRO A 142 24.97 4.81 2.83
C PRO A 142 24.47 4.58 1.40
N VAL A 143 23.26 4.03 1.30
CA VAL A 143 22.52 3.89 0.04
C VAL A 143 21.20 4.63 0.21
N ALA A 144 20.94 5.61 -0.66
CA ALA A 144 19.75 6.44 -0.61
C ALA A 144 18.48 5.58 -0.61
N MET A 145 17.53 5.92 0.26
CA MET A 145 16.24 5.23 0.44
C MET A 145 16.33 3.77 0.91
N VAL A 146 17.54 3.22 1.11
CA VAL A 146 17.76 1.83 1.53
C VAL A 146 18.34 1.75 2.93
N THR A 147 19.39 2.51 3.23
CA THR A 147 20.02 2.54 4.57
C THR A 147 19.89 3.89 5.28
N VAL A 148 19.52 4.92 4.53
CA VAL A 148 19.25 6.27 5.02
C VAL A 148 18.37 6.98 3.98
N GLY A 149 17.54 7.92 4.40
CA GLY A 149 16.71 8.70 3.49
C GLY A 149 17.53 9.42 2.41
N ALA A 150 16.89 9.73 1.29
CA ALA A 150 17.49 10.37 0.12
C ALA A 150 18.31 11.64 0.38
N PRO A 151 18.06 12.43 1.44
CA PRO A 151 18.90 13.58 1.79
C PRO A 151 20.18 13.23 2.57
N ASN A 152 20.42 11.95 2.91
CA ASN A 152 21.50 11.48 3.80
C ASN A 152 21.51 12.19 5.17
N TRP A 153 20.34 12.59 5.65
CA TRP A 153 20.24 13.38 6.87
C TRP A 153 20.25 12.50 8.12
N ARG A 154 21.39 12.43 8.79
CA ARG A 154 21.62 11.53 9.94
C ARG A 154 21.15 12.17 11.25
N ASP A 155 19.97 11.75 11.71
CA ASP A 155 19.36 12.25 12.94
C ASP A 155 18.67 11.09 13.70
N ILE A 156 19.22 10.74 14.87
CA ILE A 156 18.75 9.61 15.68
C ILE A 156 17.33 9.84 16.21
N PRO A 157 17.00 10.99 16.85
CA PRO A 157 15.63 11.28 17.27
C PRO A 157 14.60 11.18 16.13
N VAL A 158 14.93 11.67 14.93
CA VAL A 158 14.04 11.55 13.77
C VAL A 158 13.91 10.10 13.33
N SER A 159 15.00 9.35 13.27
CA SER A 159 14.93 7.91 13.00
C SER A 159 14.03 7.19 14.00
N ALA A 160 14.04 7.59 15.28
CA ALA A 160 13.17 7.01 16.30
C ALA A 160 11.70 7.31 16.02
N LEU A 161 11.37 8.53 15.57
CA LEU A 161 10.00 8.88 15.17
C LEU A 161 9.56 8.08 13.93
N VAL A 162 10.39 8.00 12.89
CA VAL A 162 10.04 7.26 11.67
C VAL A 162 9.82 5.77 11.98
N LYS A 163 10.78 5.11 12.64
CA LYS A 163 10.64 3.70 13.01
C LYS A 163 9.48 3.45 13.97
N LEU A 164 9.21 4.36 14.90
CA LEU A 164 8.08 4.22 15.80
C LEU A 164 6.75 4.34 15.05
N SER A 165 6.65 5.24 14.06
CA SER A 165 5.42 5.41 13.28
C SER A 165 4.98 4.15 12.52
N GLN A 166 5.91 3.23 12.28
CA GLN A 166 5.66 1.93 11.68
C GLN A 166 5.03 0.92 12.68
N GLN A 167 5.24 1.10 13.98
CA GLN A 167 4.94 0.10 15.04
C GLN A 167 3.85 0.56 16.01
N VAL A 168 3.03 1.54 15.63
CA VAL A 168 2.01 2.12 16.52
C VAL A 168 0.64 1.94 15.88
N LEU A 169 -0.19 1.11 16.49
CA LEU A 169 -1.60 0.97 16.11
C LEU A 169 -2.52 2.06 16.67
N ASP A 170 -2.19 2.70 17.80
CA ASP A 170 -2.99 3.80 18.39
C ASP A 170 -2.99 5.00 17.43
N PRO A 171 -4.14 5.35 16.81
CA PRO A 171 -4.16 6.35 15.75
C PRO A 171 -3.70 7.74 16.20
N GLU A 172 -4.04 8.15 17.43
CA GLU A 172 -3.65 9.47 17.95
C GLU A 172 -2.15 9.54 18.25
N ALA A 173 -1.58 8.47 18.81
CA ALA A 173 -0.15 8.41 19.05
C ALA A 173 0.63 8.38 17.74
N ARG A 174 0.16 7.58 16.78
CA ARG A 174 0.77 7.46 15.45
C ARG A 174 0.74 8.81 14.72
N GLU A 175 -0.41 9.48 14.72
CA GLU A 175 -0.57 10.83 14.16
C GLU A 175 0.42 11.81 14.80
N ALA A 176 0.54 11.83 16.12
CA ALA A 176 1.47 12.71 16.82
C ALA A 176 2.94 12.45 16.45
N VAL A 177 3.35 11.18 16.36
CA VAL A 177 4.71 10.79 15.98
C VAL A 177 5.01 11.17 14.53
N ILE A 178 4.06 10.95 13.61
CA ILE A 178 4.19 11.34 12.20
C ILE A 178 4.26 12.87 12.06
N GLN A 179 3.35 13.60 12.71
CA GLN A 179 3.37 15.07 12.70
C GLN A 179 4.71 15.62 13.21
N ALA A 180 5.25 15.04 14.29
CA ALA A 180 6.56 15.45 14.82
C ALA A 180 7.67 15.24 13.78
N ALA A 181 7.72 14.08 13.11
CA ALA A 181 8.69 13.80 12.06
C ALA A 181 8.55 14.74 10.86
N VAL A 182 7.32 15.04 10.43
CA VAL A 182 7.03 15.94 9.30
C VAL A 182 7.39 17.40 9.62
N ILE A 183 7.08 17.88 10.83
CA ILE A 183 7.46 19.24 11.28
C ILE A 183 8.98 19.40 11.27
N ILE A 184 9.69 18.40 11.77
CA ILE A 184 11.15 18.38 11.75
C ILE A 184 11.67 18.38 10.31
N PHE A 185 11.13 17.49 9.47
CA PHE A 185 11.48 17.38 8.06
C PHE A 185 11.32 18.72 7.32
N ASN A 186 10.17 19.38 7.45
CA ASN A 186 9.89 20.64 6.76
C ASN A 186 10.80 21.80 7.18
N ASN A 187 11.32 21.78 8.40
CA ASN A 187 12.15 22.87 8.92
C ASN A 187 13.64 22.66 8.72
N GLU A 188 14.11 21.41 8.70
CA GLU A 188 15.53 21.10 8.84
C GLU A 188 16.10 20.16 7.76
N CYS A 189 15.25 19.41 7.05
CA CYS A 189 15.74 18.46 6.07
C CYS A 189 16.37 19.20 4.87
N PRO A 190 17.56 18.79 4.38
CA PRO A 190 18.21 19.40 3.22
C PRO A 190 17.55 18.95 1.90
N MET A 191 16.22 19.03 1.81
CA MET A 191 15.42 18.69 0.63
C MET A 191 14.41 19.80 0.36
N ILE A 192 14.26 20.18 -0.91
CA ILE A 192 13.30 21.20 -1.35
C ILE A 192 12.20 20.52 -2.14
N MET A 193 10.97 20.60 -1.65
CA MET A 193 9.78 20.17 -2.37
C MET A 193 9.41 21.25 -3.40
N LEU A 194 9.56 20.95 -4.70
CA LEU A 194 9.32 21.92 -5.79
C LEU A 194 7.83 22.04 -6.18
N GLY A 195 6.96 21.16 -5.68
CA GLY A 195 5.52 21.26 -5.85
C GLY A 195 4.82 19.89 -5.84
N GLN A 196 3.55 19.91 -5.45
CA GLN A 196 2.59 18.83 -5.70
C GLN A 196 1.81 19.23 -6.96
N ALA A 197 1.78 18.39 -7.98
CA ALA A 197 1.00 18.68 -9.18
C ALA A 197 -0.49 18.64 -8.82
N VAL A 198 -1.22 19.71 -9.10
CA VAL A 198 -2.68 19.63 -9.22
C VAL A 198 -2.95 19.19 -10.66
N THR A 199 -3.22 17.91 -10.85
CA THR A 199 -3.63 17.39 -12.15
C THR A 199 -5.04 17.90 -12.44
N GLY A 200 -5.22 18.45 -13.64
CA GLY A 200 -6.51 18.88 -14.14
C GLY A 200 -6.85 18.07 -15.37
N GLU A 201 -7.88 17.24 -15.29
CA GLU A 201 -8.43 16.54 -16.44
C GLU A 201 -9.60 17.31 -17.00
N ASN A 202 -9.70 17.35 -18.34
CA ASN A 202 -10.85 17.90 -19.02
C ASN A 202 -11.62 16.73 -19.62
N HIS A 203 -12.82 16.49 -19.12
CA HIS A 203 -13.78 15.57 -19.70
C HIS A 203 -14.94 16.34 -20.34
N GLY A 204 -15.65 15.69 -21.26
CA GLY A 204 -16.89 16.23 -21.79
C GLY A 204 -17.87 16.48 -20.64
N SER A 205 -18.63 17.57 -20.68
CA SER A 205 -19.58 17.91 -19.61
C SER A 205 -20.69 16.87 -19.41
N TRP A 206 -20.82 15.94 -20.35
CA TRP A 206 -21.72 14.79 -20.33
C TRP A 206 -21.16 13.58 -19.56
N VAL A 207 -19.85 13.53 -19.26
CA VAL A 207 -19.24 12.49 -18.42
C VAL A 207 -19.38 12.88 -16.95
N LYS A 208 -19.82 11.97 -16.10
CA LYS A 208 -20.17 12.20 -14.69
C LYS A 208 -19.39 11.27 -13.77
N ASP A 209 -19.25 11.72 -12.52
CA ASP A 209 -18.65 10.95 -11.42
C ASP A 209 -17.19 10.52 -11.65
N VAL A 210 -16.45 11.24 -12.49
CA VAL A 210 -14.98 11.15 -12.55
C VAL A 210 -14.38 11.70 -11.25
N TYR A 211 -13.45 10.96 -10.66
CA TYR A 211 -12.74 11.33 -9.43
C TYR A 211 -11.27 10.90 -9.51
N TYR A 212 -10.40 11.50 -8.69
CA TYR A 212 -8.96 11.29 -8.75
C TYR A 212 -8.40 10.65 -7.47
N PRO A 213 -8.31 9.30 -7.41
CA PRO A 213 -7.58 8.62 -6.35
C PRO A 213 -6.06 8.87 -6.47
N LEU A 214 -5.35 8.96 -5.34
CA LEU A 214 -3.92 9.28 -5.33
C LEU A 214 -3.00 8.12 -5.80
N THR A 215 -3.33 6.86 -5.46
CA THR A 215 -2.55 5.66 -5.85
C THR A 215 -3.35 4.54 -6.50
N LEU A 216 -4.68 4.66 -6.48
CA LEU A 216 -5.56 3.77 -7.22
C LEU A 216 -6.00 4.47 -8.52
N PHE A 217 -7.01 3.91 -9.18
CA PHE A 217 -7.62 4.46 -10.38
C PHE A 217 -9.12 4.63 -10.18
N MET A 218 -9.75 5.47 -10.98
CA MET A 218 -11.21 5.58 -10.92
C MET A 218 -11.84 4.23 -11.31
N ARG A 219 -12.93 3.88 -10.64
CA ARG A 219 -13.73 2.72 -10.99
C ARG A 219 -14.60 3.05 -12.19
N TYR A 220 -14.43 2.32 -13.28
CA TYR A 220 -15.18 2.58 -14.51
C TYR A 220 -16.67 2.32 -14.35
N ASP A 221 -17.06 1.42 -13.44
CA ASP A 221 -18.46 1.12 -13.19
C ASP A 221 -19.17 2.25 -12.43
N LEU A 222 -18.44 3.19 -11.82
CA LEU A 222 -19.01 4.36 -11.16
C LEU A 222 -19.09 5.59 -12.08
N VAL A 223 -18.49 5.53 -13.26
CA VAL A 223 -18.48 6.61 -14.26
C VAL A 223 -19.59 6.37 -15.28
N TRP A 224 -20.29 7.44 -15.68
CA TRP A 224 -21.37 7.33 -16.66
C TRP A 224 -21.48 8.57 -17.56
N GLU A 225 -22.12 8.40 -18.71
CA GLU A 225 -22.40 9.47 -19.66
C GLU A 225 -23.90 9.81 -19.71
N THR A 226 -24.24 11.09 -19.89
CA THR A 226 -25.63 11.50 -20.11
C THR A 226 -26.15 10.95 -21.45
N SER A 227 -27.47 10.78 -21.56
CA SER A 227 -28.09 10.16 -22.76
C SER A 227 -27.94 10.99 -24.04
N ASP A 228 -27.57 12.26 -23.93
CA ASP A 228 -27.25 13.18 -25.03
C ASP A 228 -25.74 13.26 -25.35
N ALA A 229 -24.92 12.40 -24.74
CA ALA A 229 -23.50 12.30 -25.05
C ALA A 229 -23.26 12.02 -26.55
N PRO A 230 -22.21 12.63 -27.15
CA PRO A 230 -21.91 12.46 -28.56
C PRO A 230 -21.49 11.02 -28.86
N VAL A 231 -22.13 10.42 -29.86
CA VAL A 231 -21.78 9.07 -30.32
C VAL A 231 -20.67 9.15 -31.37
N VAL A 232 -19.55 8.47 -31.13
CA VAL A 232 -18.40 8.45 -32.03
C VAL A 232 -18.01 7.02 -32.38
N ASP A 233 -17.72 6.74 -33.65
CA ASP A 233 -17.14 5.46 -34.06
C ASP A 233 -15.67 5.40 -33.63
N THR A 234 -15.32 4.36 -32.88
CA THR A 234 -13.95 4.18 -32.37
C THR A 234 -13.00 3.64 -33.44
N GLY A 235 -13.53 3.05 -34.52
CA GLY A 235 -12.76 2.30 -35.49
C GLY A 235 -12.24 0.95 -34.97
N VAL A 236 -12.58 0.55 -33.75
CA VAL A 236 -12.15 -0.69 -33.10
C VAL A 236 -13.35 -1.63 -32.96
N LEU A 237 -13.27 -2.82 -33.57
CA LEU A 237 -14.29 -3.88 -33.45
C LEU A 237 -15.75 -3.47 -33.77
N GLY A 238 -15.96 -2.36 -34.47
CA GLY A 238 -17.29 -1.79 -34.71
C GLY A 238 -17.96 -1.21 -33.46
N ILE A 239 -17.20 -1.02 -32.38
CA ILE A 239 -17.65 -0.41 -31.12
C ILE A 239 -17.76 1.10 -31.31
N LYS A 240 -18.82 1.69 -30.76
CA LYS A 240 -19.03 3.14 -30.73
C LYS A 240 -18.88 3.61 -29.29
N ASN A 241 -18.27 4.77 -29.08
CA ASN A 241 -18.37 5.49 -27.81
C ASN A 241 -19.79 6.05 -27.74
N ASP A 242 -20.71 5.28 -27.17
CA ASP A 242 -22.11 5.64 -26.95
C ASP A 242 -22.41 5.62 -25.44
N PRO A 243 -23.61 6.03 -24.97
CA PRO A 243 -23.89 6.07 -23.53
C PRO A 243 -23.80 4.73 -22.78
N LYS A 244 -23.55 3.61 -23.47
CA LYS A 244 -23.31 2.28 -22.88
C LYS A 244 -21.83 1.87 -22.91
N THR A 245 -20.96 2.69 -23.49
CA THR A 245 -19.57 2.34 -23.78
C THR A 245 -18.66 3.51 -23.41
N LEU A 246 -17.82 3.32 -22.39
CA LEU A 246 -16.74 4.25 -22.06
C LEU A 246 -15.49 3.90 -22.89
N VAL A 247 -14.95 4.88 -23.61
CA VAL A 247 -13.71 4.72 -24.39
C VAL A 247 -12.61 5.60 -23.83
N ILE A 248 -11.53 4.96 -23.36
CA ILE A 248 -10.34 5.63 -22.83
C ILE A 248 -9.19 5.42 -23.82
N THR A 249 -8.56 6.51 -24.24
CA THR A 249 -7.32 6.46 -25.04
C THR A 249 -6.13 6.65 -24.10
N THR A 250 -5.24 5.68 -24.08
CA THR A 250 -4.04 5.68 -23.21
C THR A 250 -2.74 5.72 -24.03
N PHE A 251 -1.60 5.87 -23.36
CA PHE A 251 -0.27 6.02 -23.97
C PHE A 251 0.61 4.77 -23.86
N GLY A 252 0.12 3.67 -23.28
CA GLY A 252 0.92 2.49 -22.97
C GLY A 252 0.16 1.16 -23.02
N TRP A 253 0.88 0.09 -22.68
CA TRP A 253 0.42 -1.30 -22.58
C TRP A 253 0.95 -1.89 -21.26
N PRO A 254 0.21 -2.80 -20.58
CA PRO A 254 0.66 -3.37 -19.31
C PRO A 254 1.87 -4.26 -19.57
N ASP A 255 2.88 -4.24 -18.70
CA ASP A 255 3.98 -5.23 -18.76
C ASP A 255 3.45 -6.67 -18.60
N SER A 256 2.36 -6.82 -17.84
CA SER A 256 1.63 -8.07 -17.70
C SER A 256 0.19 -7.83 -17.29
N LEU A 257 -0.70 -8.78 -17.60
CA LEU A 257 -2.02 -8.86 -16.97
C LEU A 257 -2.00 -9.60 -15.62
N ASP A 258 -0.86 -10.19 -15.24
CA ASP A 258 -0.65 -10.81 -13.93
C ASP A 258 -0.26 -9.77 -12.85
N PRO A 259 -1.01 -9.66 -11.75
CA PRO A 259 -0.71 -8.70 -10.67
C PRO A 259 0.65 -8.93 -9.99
N ALA A 260 1.24 -10.12 -10.11
CA ALA A 260 2.60 -10.35 -9.63
C ALA A 260 3.69 -9.69 -10.48
N LYS A 261 3.37 -9.19 -11.68
CA LYS A 261 4.31 -8.58 -12.63
C LYS A 261 3.73 -7.36 -13.35
N SER A 262 3.30 -6.35 -12.60
CA SER A 262 3.19 -5.00 -13.15
C SER A 262 3.26 -3.99 -12.02
N TYR A 263 4.03 -2.92 -12.24
CA TYR A 263 4.23 -1.83 -11.28
C TYR A 263 3.97 -0.46 -11.90
N GLU A 264 3.75 -0.41 -13.20
CA GLU A 264 3.48 0.82 -13.90
C GLU A 264 1.98 1.16 -13.85
N SER A 265 1.67 2.45 -13.98
CA SER A 265 0.33 3.00 -13.73
C SER A 265 -0.76 2.40 -14.62
N PHE A 266 -0.48 2.10 -15.89
CA PHE A 266 -1.49 1.60 -16.81
C PHE A 266 -1.96 0.18 -16.46
N GLY A 267 -1.04 -0.72 -16.14
CA GLY A 267 -1.37 -2.07 -15.68
C GLY A 267 -2.18 -2.04 -14.39
N TRP A 268 -1.81 -1.18 -13.44
CA TRP A 268 -2.59 -1.00 -12.21
C TRP A 268 -3.98 -0.40 -12.45
N GLU A 269 -4.14 0.44 -13.46
CA GLU A 269 -5.45 0.96 -13.90
C GLU A 269 -6.35 -0.19 -14.35
N ILE A 270 -5.84 -1.10 -15.19
CA ILE A 270 -6.57 -2.28 -15.63
C ILE A 270 -6.85 -3.22 -14.45
N PHE A 271 -5.86 -3.48 -13.59
CA PHE A 271 -6.02 -4.33 -12.40
C PHE A 271 -7.08 -3.79 -11.45
N HIS A 272 -7.21 -2.47 -11.34
CA HIS A 272 -8.25 -1.86 -10.53
C HIS A 272 -9.67 -2.18 -11.02
N GLN A 273 -9.84 -2.51 -12.29
CA GLN A 273 -11.14 -2.87 -12.86
C GLN A 273 -11.43 -4.38 -12.82
N ILE A 274 -10.39 -5.22 -12.87
CA ILE A 274 -10.56 -6.68 -13.07
C ILE A 274 -10.23 -7.52 -11.83
N TYR A 275 -9.50 -6.95 -10.87
CA TYR A 275 -9.14 -7.61 -9.61
C TYR A 275 -9.56 -6.77 -8.40
N ASP A 276 -10.06 -7.46 -7.37
CA ASP A 276 -10.21 -6.90 -6.03
C ASP A 276 -9.04 -7.31 -5.12
N THR A 277 -8.95 -6.64 -3.98
CA THR A 277 -7.91 -6.82 -2.97
C THR A 277 -8.57 -7.16 -1.62
N LEU A 278 -7.80 -7.42 -0.57
CA LEU A 278 -8.39 -7.68 0.76
C LEU A 278 -9.11 -6.44 1.30
N VAL A 279 -8.50 -5.28 1.09
CA VAL A 279 -9.00 -3.97 1.47
C VAL A 279 -8.80 -3.01 0.30
N THR A 280 -9.55 -1.92 0.28
CA THR A 280 -9.46 -0.90 -0.78
C THR A 280 -9.63 0.51 -0.23
N TYR A 281 -9.51 1.53 -1.08
CA TYR A 281 -9.90 2.90 -0.73
C TYR A 281 -11.25 3.26 -1.36
N TRP A 282 -11.98 4.14 -0.68
CA TRP A 282 -13.17 4.73 -1.26
C TRP A 282 -12.85 6.01 -2.02
N LYS A 283 -12.90 5.97 -3.35
CA LYS A 283 -12.64 7.14 -4.22
C LYS A 283 -11.32 7.85 -3.85
N GLU A 284 -11.38 9.11 -3.45
CA GLU A 284 -10.22 9.95 -3.13
C GLU A 284 -9.79 9.85 -1.66
N GLU A 285 -10.51 9.05 -0.87
CA GLU A 285 -10.20 8.83 0.55
C GLU A 285 -8.92 7.99 0.70
N THR A 286 -8.23 8.16 1.83
CA THR A 286 -6.99 7.43 2.14
C THR A 286 -7.13 6.46 3.31
N GLU A 287 -8.35 6.29 3.83
CA GLU A 287 -8.67 5.32 4.87
C GLU A 287 -9.04 3.97 4.23
N PRO A 288 -8.35 2.87 4.54
CA PRO A 288 -8.70 1.55 4.03
C PRO A 288 -10.09 1.11 4.48
N ILE A 289 -10.86 0.53 3.57
CA ILE A 289 -12.18 -0.03 3.81
C ILE A 289 -12.22 -1.52 3.41
N PRO A 290 -13.16 -2.31 3.98
CA PRO A 290 -13.39 -3.69 3.58
C PRO A 290 -13.62 -3.85 2.07
N ASP A 291 -13.03 -4.89 1.49
CA ASP A 291 -13.20 -5.31 0.10
C ASP A 291 -13.49 -6.82 0.05
N LEU A 292 -12.54 -7.66 -0.38
CA LEU A 292 -12.65 -9.13 -0.24
C LEU A 292 -12.49 -9.62 1.20
N ALA A 293 -11.84 -8.86 2.07
CA ALA A 293 -11.88 -9.07 3.51
C ALA A 293 -12.90 -8.12 4.16
N VAL A 294 -13.71 -8.66 5.07
CA VAL A 294 -14.84 -7.95 5.70
C VAL A 294 -14.46 -7.32 7.03
N ALA A 295 -13.37 -7.80 7.63
CA ALA A 295 -12.83 -7.31 8.89
C ALA A 295 -11.35 -7.72 9.01
N TRP A 296 -10.59 -6.97 9.82
CA TRP A 296 -9.22 -7.31 10.17
C TRP A 296 -8.87 -6.96 11.61
N ALA A 297 -7.87 -7.66 12.16
CA ALA A 297 -7.31 -7.37 13.47
C ALA A 297 -5.83 -7.77 13.55
N PHE A 298 -5.09 -7.14 14.44
CA PHE A 298 -3.68 -7.39 14.71
C PHE A 298 -3.48 -8.18 16.01
N SER A 299 -2.43 -8.99 16.08
CA SER A 299 -1.91 -9.46 17.36
C SER A 299 -1.44 -8.28 18.22
N LYS A 300 -1.39 -8.45 19.53
CA LYS A 300 -0.95 -7.40 20.47
C LYS A 300 0.52 -7.00 20.31
N ASP A 301 1.33 -7.88 19.74
CA ASP A 301 2.72 -7.59 19.38
C ASP A 301 2.85 -7.07 17.94
N GLU A 302 1.72 -6.90 17.23
CA GLU A 302 1.61 -6.36 15.87
C GLU A 302 2.40 -7.12 14.81
N THR A 303 2.83 -8.35 15.11
CA THR A 303 3.56 -9.20 14.15
C THR A 303 2.67 -10.15 13.37
N GLU A 304 1.35 -10.13 13.60
CA GLU A 304 0.37 -10.91 12.87
C GLU A 304 -0.84 -10.05 12.54
N VAL A 305 -1.34 -10.17 11.31
CA VAL A 305 -2.60 -9.57 10.87
C VAL A 305 -3.53 -10.65 10.36
N TYR A 306 -4.77 -10.58 10.80
CA TYR A 306 -5.83 -11.54 10.52
C TYR A 306 -6.88 -10.84 9.66
N PHE A 307 -7.23 -11.42 8.53
CA PHE A 307 -8.33 -10.96 7.68
C PHE A 307 -9.43 -12.01 7.63
N VAL A 308 -10.67 -11.60 7.89
CA VAL A 308 -11.85 -12.45 7.70
C VAL A 308 -12.34 -12.28 6.27
N MET A 309 -12.40 -13.35 5.50
CA MET A 309 -12.78 -13.28 4.09
C MET A 309 -14.29 -13.20 3.91
N ARG A 310 -14.72 -12.44 2.90
CA ARG A 310 -16.10 -12.34 2.46
C ARG A 310 -16.55 -13.67 1.85
N GLY A 311 -17.72 -14.16 2.27
CA GLY A 311 -18.37 -15.30 1.62
C GLY A 311 -19.07 -14.95 0.31
N ASP A 312 -19.40 -15.97 -0.48
CA ASP A 312 -20.13 -15.88 -1.74
C ASP A 312 -19.45 -15.03 -2.85
N VAL A 313 -18.14 -14.82 -2.76
CA VAL A 313 -17.36 -14.17 -3.83
C VAL A 313 -16.96 -15.20 -4.88
N LYS A 314 -17.13 -14.83 -6.16
CA LYS A 314 -16.69 -15.65 -7.29
C LYS A 314 -15.79 -14.87 -8.23
N ALA A 315 -14.69 -15.51 -8.65
CA ALA A 315 -13.90 -15.04 -9.78
C ALA A 315 -14.45 -15.62 -11.08
N TYR A 316 -14.51 -14.79 -12.13
CA TYR A 316 -15.05 -15.19 -13.43
C TYR A 316 -13.93 -15.42 -14.45
N ASP A 317 -13.92 -16.61 -15.04
CA ASP A 317 -13.08 -16.98 -16.18
C ASP A 317 -13.88 -16.83 -17.48
N PRO A 318 -13.68 -15.72 -18.23
CA PRO A 318 -14.39 -15.49 -19.50
C PRO A 318 -13.86 -16.36 -20.65
N TRP A 319 -12.71 -17.01 -20.47
CA TRP A 319 -12.04 -17.81 -21.49
C TRP A 319 -12.66 -19.21 -21.58
N ASN A 320 -13.14 -19.73 -20.45
CA ASN A 320 -13.78 -21.05 -20.34
C ASN A 320 -15.22 -21.01 -19.81
N ASP A 321 -15.77 -19.83 -19.56
CA ASP A 321 -17.09 -19.61 -18.94
C ASP A 321 -17.25 -20.37 -17.62
N LYS A 322 -16.25 -20.22 -16.74
CA LYS A 322 -16.17 -20.92 -15.44
C LYS A 322 -16.13 -19.93 -14.28
N LEU A 323 -16.69 -20.35 -13.15
CA LEU A 323 -16.62 -19.63 -11.88
C LEU A 323 -15.77 -20.39 -10.89
N TYR A 324 -15.01 -19.63 -10.11
CA TYR A 324 -14.20 -20.12 -9.00
C TYR A 324 -14.65 -19.43 -7.72
N ASP A 325 -14.94 -20.19 -6.67
CA ASP A 325 -15.18 -19.63 -5.34
C ASP A 325 -13.88 -19.03 -4.80
N ILE A 326 -13.98 -17.91 -4.11
CA ILE A 326 -12.84 -17.23 -3.49
C ILE A 326 -12.92 -17.35 -1.97
N ASP A 327 -11.86 -17.86 -1.35
CA ASP A 327 -11.74 -18.02 0.09
C ASP A 327 -10.36 -17.57 0.63
N ALA A 328 -10.12 -17.82 1.92
CA ALA A 328 -8.87 -17.46 2.59
C ALA A 328 -7.61 -18.16 2.01
N THR A 329 -7.77 -19.32 1.38
CA THR A 329 -6.69 -20.03 0.68
C THR A 329 -6.26 -19.28 -0.56
N ASP A 330 -7.21 -18.78 -1.36
CA ASP A 330 -6.90 -17.95 -2.54
C ASP A 330 -6.18 -16.66 -2.13
N ALA A 331 -6.63 -16.05 -1.03
CA ALA A 331 -5.97 -14.88 -0.46
C ALA A 331 -4.50 -15.17 -0.09
N LEU A 332 -4.25 -16.24 0.67
CA LEU A 332 -2.89 -16.61 1.05
C LEU A 332 -2.04 -17.01 -0.17
N PHE A 333 -2.60 -17.81 -1.08
CA PHE A 333 -1.92 -18.26 -2.29
C PHE A 333 -1.49 -17.09 -3.17
N SER A 334 -2.36 -16.11 -3.38
CA SER A 334 -2.07 -14.93 -4.21
C SER A 334 -0.86 -14.16 -3.67
N ILE A 335 -0.86 -13.85 -2.37
CA ILE A 335 0.22 -13.11 -1.71
C ILE A 335 1.52 -13.95 -1.66
N TRP A 336 1.41 -15.23 -1.32
CA TRP A 336 2.54 -16.14 -1.31
C TRP A 336 3.19 -16.26 -2.70
N ARG A 337 2.37 -16.34 -3.75
CA ARG A 337 2.81 -16.48 -5.14
C ARG A 337 3.58 -15.24 -5.61
N VAL A 338 3.14 -14.04 -5.25
CA VAL A 338 3.88 -12.80 -5.56
C VAL A 338 5.31 -12.87 -5.00
N ALA A 339 5.47 -13.22 -3.73
CA ALA A 339 6.78 -13.38 -3.10
C ALA A 339 7.59 -14.53 -3.72
N ARG A 340 6.92 -15.63 -4.11
CA ARG A 340 7.55 -16.80 -4.72
C ARG A 340 8.13 -16.49 -6.10
N LEU A 341 7.37 -15.78 -6.95
CA LEU A 341 7.78 -15.48 -8.32
C LEU A 341 8.97 -14.52 -8.40
N ARG A 342 9.14 -13.64 -7.40
CA ARG A 342 10.23 -12.65 -7.34
C ARG A 342 10.27 -11.74 -8.58
N LEU A 343 9.10 -11.44 -9.12
CA LEU A 343 8.92 -10.45 -10.17
C LEU A 343 8.72 -9.08 -9.54
N ASP A 344 9.03 -8.01 -10.24
CA ASP A 344 8.82 -6.67 -9.68
C ASP A 344 7.33 -6.31 -9.77
N PRO A 345 6.73 -5.75 -8.70
CA PRO A 345 7.34 -5.19 -7.49
C PRO A 345 7.12 -6.04 -6.22
N SER A 346 7.41 -7.34 -6.26
CA SER A 346 7.17 -8.29 -5.14
C SER A 346 7.82 -7.93 -3.80
N TRP A 347 8.74 -6.95 -3.77
CA TRP A 347 9.33 -6.40 -2.57
C TRP A 347 8.29 -5.85 -1.59
N MET A 348 7.17 -5.33 -2.10
CA MET A 348 6.05 -4.88 -1.28
C MET A 348 5.44 -6.01 -0.45
N ILE A 349 5.68 -7.28 -0.81
CA ILE A 349 5.25 -8.44 -0.03
C ILE A 349 6.42 -9.00 0.77
N TYR A 350 7.49 -9.43 0.10
CA TYR A 350 8.54 -10.24 0.76
C TYR A 350 9.38 -9.47 1.78
N GLN A 351 9.37 -8.13 1.77
CA GLN A 351 10.09 -7.34 2.77
C GLN A 351 9.35 -7.30 4.11
N PHE A 352 8.02 -7.45 4.11
CA PHE A 352 7.19 -7.26 5.29
C PHE A 352 6.58 -8.56 5.80
N ILE A 353 6.24 -9.49 4.89
CA ILE A 353 5.46 -10.68 5.19
C ILE A 353 6.33 -11.95 5.06
N ASP A 354 6.37 -12.75 6.14
CA ASP A 354 6.83 -14.13 6.07
C ASP A 354 5.70 -15.01 5.51
N VAL A 355 5.64 -15.09 4.19
CA VAL A 355 4.58 -15.82 3.49
C VAL A 355 4.57 -17.32 3.81
N ASN A 356 5.70 -17.90 4.22
CA ASN A 356 5.78 -19.32 4.57
C ASN A 356 5.33 -19.60 6.01
N ALA A 357 5.41 -18.59 6.89
CA ALA A 357 4.88 -18.66 8.27
C ALA A 357 3.43 -18.15 8.38
N SER A 358 2.86 -17.69 7.27
CA SER A 358 1.45 -17.30 7.13
C SER A 358 0.57 -18.54 6.95
N THR A 359 -0.73 -18.46 7.25
CA THR A 359 -1.59 -19.65 7.34
C THR A 359 -3.07 -19.32 7.16
N VAL A 360 -3.85 -20.30 6.72
CA VAL A 360 -5.32 -20.25 6.68
C VAL A 360 -5.90 -20.84 7.97
N LEU A 361 -6.90 -20.17 8.52
CA LEU A 361 -7.65 -20.55 9.69
C LEU A 361 -9.15 -20.62 9.36
N THR A 362 -9.88 -21.42 10.12
CA THR A 362 -11.33 -21.35 10.18
C THR A 362 -11.79 -20.20 11.08
N GLU A 363 -13.05 -19.79 10.93
CA GLU A 363 -13.71 -18.81 11.78
C GLU A 363 -13.69 -19.24 13.26
N SER A 364 -13.85 -20.53 13.53
CA SER A 364 -13.80 -21.08 14.89
C SER A 364 -12.40 -20.98 15.50
N GLU A 365 -11.34 -21.25 14.71
CA GLU A 365 -9.96 -21.11 15.17
C GLU A 365 -9.63 -19.65 15.48
N LEU A 366 -10.09 -18.70 14.65
CA LEU A 366 -9.94 -17.27 14.94
C LEU A 366 -10.70 -16.86 16.21
N ASP A 367 -11.95 -17.32 16.38
CA ASP A 367 -12.76 -17.00 17.56
C ASP A 367 -12.12 -17.55 18.85
N ASP A 368 -11.45 -18.71 18.79
CA ASP A 368 -10.67 -19.23 19.92
C ASP A 368 -9.47 -18.32 20.24
N ILE A 369 -8.72 -17.84 19.23
CA ILE A 369 -7.60 -16.88 19.43
C ILE A 369 -8.11 -15.58 20.05
N LEU A 370 -9.23 -15.04 19.55
CA LEU A 370 -9.85 -13.83 20.07
C LEU A 370 -10.24 -13.98 21.55
N LYS A 371 -10.79 -15.13 21.95
CA LYS A 371 -11.16 -15.41 23.34
C LYS A 371 -9.95 -15.55 24.26
N THR A 372 -8.90 -16.23 23.81
CA THR A 372 -7.73 -16.54 24.65
C THR A 372 -6.77 -15.37 24.78
N GLU A 373 -6.44 -14.72 23.66
CA GLU A 373 -5.37 -13.73 23.56
C GLU A 373 -5.95 -12.31 23.45
N GLY A 374 -7.06 -12.15 22.74
CA GLY A 374 -7.62 -10.87 22.31
C GLY A 374 -6.78 -10.23 21.20
N LEU A 375 -7.44 -9.65 20.21
CA LEU A 375 -6.78 -8.96 19.08
C LEU A 375 -7.13 -7.48 19.06
N VAL A 376 -6.35 -6.68 18.36
CA VAL A 376 -6.54 -5.22 18.23
C VAL A 376 -7.06 -4.90 16.83
N ALA A 377 -8.29 -4.40 16.74
CA ALA A 377 -8.85 -3.87 15.51
C ALA A 377 -8.68 -2.35 15.46
N VAL A 378 -8.27 -1.82 14.30
CA VAL A 378 -8.19 -0.38 14.03
C VAL A 378 -8.96 -0.09 12.74
N TYR A 379 -9.95 0.79 12.82
CA TYR A 379 -10.79 1.16 11.68
C TYR A 379 -11.43 2.52 11.91
N LYS A 380 -11.39 3.40 10.89
CA LYS A 380 -12.00 4.75 10.92
C LYS A 380 -11.54 5.60 12.11
N GLY A 381 -10.25 5.52 12.43
CA GLY A 381 -9.64 6.25 13.54
C GLY A 381 -9.97 5.72 14.94
N GLU A 382 -10.73 4.64 15.05
CA GLU A 382 -11.02 3.98 16.32
C GLU A 382 -10.14 2.73 16.49
N MET A 383 -9.74 2.47 17.74
CA MET A 383 -8.98 1.28 18.12
C MET A 383 -9.76 0.53 19.20
N LYS A 384 -9.89 -0.79 19.04
CA LYS A 384 -10.62 -1.65 19.97
C LYS A 384 -9.92 -3.00 20.15
N GLU A 385 -9.73 -3.42 21.39
CA GLU A 385 -9.45 -4.83 21.69
C GLU A 385 -10.74 -5.64 21.53
N VAL A 386 -10.73 -6.61 20.62
CA VAL A 386 -11.85 -7.52 20.32
C VAL A 386 -11.58 -8.91 20.87
N ARG A 387 -12.61 -9.57 21.39
CA ARG A 387 -12.52 -10.87 22.07
C ARG A 387 -13.45 -11.96 21.53
N SER A 388 -14.15 -11.67 20.44
CA SER A 388 -14.88 -12.67 19.66
C SER A 388 -14.98 -12.25 18.20
N LEU A 389 -15.27 -13.22 17.32
CA LEU A 389 -15.52 -12.94 15.90
C LEU A 389 -16.71 -11.98 15.73
N ASP A 390 -17.78 -12.15 16.51
CA ASP A 390 -18.95 -11.27 16.47
C ASP A 390 -18.60 -9.81 16.84
N GLU A 391 -17.74 -9.60 17.84
CA GLU A 391 -17.27 -8.26 18.21
C GLU A 391 -16.45 -7.63 17.09
N LEU A 392 -15.61 -8.43 16.42
CA LEU A 392 -14.80 -8.01 15.28
C LEU A 392 -15.69 -7.63 14.10
N LEU A 393 -16.58 -8.51 13.66
CA LEU A 393 -17.49 -8.24 12.53
C LEU A 393 -18.41 -7.04 12.82
N SER A 394 -18.90 -6.91 14.05
CA SER A 394 -19.72 -5.77 14.46
C SER A 394 -18.95 -4.45 14.44
N PHE A 395 -17.65 -4.46 14.75
CA PHE A 395 -16.80 -3.27 14.68
C PHE A 395 -16.63 -2.76 13.24
N PHE A 396 -16.69 -3.66 12.26
CA PHE A 396 -16.68 -3.33 10.82
C PHE A 396 -18.08 -3.20 10.19
N ASP A 397 -19.15 -3.29 10.99
CA ASP A 397 -20.55 -3.29 10.53
C ASP A 397 -20.88 -4.37 9.48
N TYR A 398 -20.31 -5.58 9.64
CA TYR A 398 -20.53 -6.69 8.72
C TYR A 398 -21.47 -7.76 9.29
N LYS A 399 -22.40 -8.26 8.45
CA LYS A 399 -23.41 -9.28 8.81
C LYS A 399 -23.58 -10.37 7.75
N GLY A 400 -22.75 -10.36 6.72
CA GLY A 400 -22.82 -11.32 5.62
C GLY A 400 -22.10 -12.63 5.92
N PRO A 401 -22.06 -13.55 4.95
CA PRO A 401 -21.33 -14.80 5.06
C PRO A 401 -19.81 -14.55 5.06
N THR A 402 -19.04 -15.53 5.55
CA THR A 402 -17.58 -15.51 5.58
C THR A 402 -17.01 -16.76 4.92
N ALA A 403 -15.77 -16.70 4.44
CA ALA A 403 -15.09 -17.77 3.71
C ALA A 403 -13.68 -18.02 4.26
N GLY A 404 -13.59 -18.32 5.55
CA GLY A 404 -12.34 -18.54 6.26
C GLY A 404 -11.60 -17.26 6.63
N VAL A 405 -10.43 -17.46 7.24
CA VAL A 405 -9.58 -16.40 7.77
C VAL A 405 -8.16 -16.61 7.26
N VAL A 406 -7.53 -15.58 6.73
CA VAL A 406 -6.10 -15.61 6.41
C VAL A 406 -5.31 -14.87 7.48
N LYS A 407 -4.28 -15.51 8.02
CA LYS A 407 -3.31 -14.91 8.93
C LYS A 407 -2.00 -14.68 8.20
N PHE A 408 -1.58 -13.43 8.09
CA PHE A 408 -0.25 -13.07 7.62
C PHE A 408 0.71 -12.86 8.79
N LYS A 409 1.87 -13.52 8.72
CA LYS A 409 2.98 -13.29 9.65
C LYS A 409 3.86 -12.18 9.14
N LEU A 410 4.09 -11.14 9.94
CA LEU A 410 4.99 -10.05 9.62
C LEU A 410 6.38 -10.32 10.23
N TYR A 411 7.43 -9.88 9.54
CA TYR A 411 8.81 -9.98 10.06
C TYR A 411 9.05 -9.08 11.27
N PHE A 412 8.28 -7.99 11.38
CA PHE A 412 8.35 -7.00 12.44
C PHE A 412 7.00 -6.28 12.58
N PRO A 413 6.73 -5.63 13.72
CA PRO A 413 5.56 -4.77 13.90
C PRO A 413 5.44 -3.73 12.76
N TYR A 414 4.36 -3.77 12.00
CA TYR A 414 4.20 -2.90 10.83
C TYR A 414 2.73 -2.53 10.56
N ALA A 415 2.24 -1.51 11.25
CA ALA A 415 0.90 -0.96 11.07
C ALA A 415 0.57 -0.54 9.61
N PRO A 416 1.50 0.04 8.82
CA PRO A 416 1.21 0.41 7.42
C PRO A 416 0.87 -0.77 6.50
N ILE A 417 1.04 -2.03 6.94
CA ILE A 417 0.80 -3.21 6.10
C ILE A 417 -0.60 -3.23 5.46
N ILE A 418 -1.62 -2.65 6.11
CA ILE A 418 -2.97 -2.58 5.55
C ILE A 418 -2.97 -1.84 4.20
N HIS A 419 -2.15 -0.80 4.06
CA HIS A 419 -2.05 -0.02 2.82
C HIS A 419 -1.32 -0.77 1.70
N VAL A 420 -0.41 -1.68 2.03
CA VAL A 420 0.21 -2.59 1.07
C VAL A 420 -0.85 -3.52 0.47
N PHE A 421 -1.78 -4.03 1.30
CA PHE A 421 -2.88 -4.88 0.83
C PHE A 421 -3.92 -4.14 -0.04
N VAL A 422 -3.87 -2.81 -0.12
CA VAL A 422 -4.69 -2.03 -1.08
C VAL A 422 -4.05 -2.00 -2.48
N THR A 423 -2.74 -2.18 -2.58
CA THR A 423 -2.02 -2.13 -3.87
C THR A 423 -2.44 -3.29 -4.77
N LYS A 424 -2.35 -3.10 -6.09
CA LYS A 424 -2.75 -4.14 -7.05
C LYS A 424 -1.78 -5.31 -7.18
N VAL A 425 -0.67 -5.23 -6.47
CA VAL A 425 0.24 -6.37 -6.28
C VAL A 425 -0.34 -7.37 -5.27
N ALA A 426 -1.26 -6.91 -4.41
CA ALA A 426 -2.01 -7.74 -3.47
C ALA A 426 -3.37 -8.21 -4.02
N SER A 427 -3.57 -8.14 -5.34
CA SER A 427 -4.80 -8.62 -5.99
C SER A 427 -4.98 -10.13 -5.81
N ILE A 428 -6.22 -10.55 -5.57
CA ILE A 428 -6.56 -11.95 -5.30
C ILE A 428 -6.96 -12.66 -6.60
N ILE A 429 -6.35 -13.82 -6.83
CA ILE A 429 -6.60 -14.70 -7.97
C ILE A 429 -7.09 -16.08 -7.46
N PRO A 430 -7.92 -16.79 -8.24
CA PRO A 430 -8.32 -18.15 -7.89
C PRO A 430 -7.14 -19.14 -8.00
N MET A 431 -6.80 -19.79 -6.88
CA MET A 431 -5.73 -20.80 -6.80
C MET A 431 -6.03 -22.01 -7.69
N GLU A 432 -7.31 -22.43 -7.75
CA GLU A 432 -7.74 -23.52 -8.63
C GLU A 432 -7.48 -23.21 -10.11
N TYR A 433 -7.74 -21.98 -10.54
CA TYR A 433 -7.43 -21.54 -11.90
C TYR A 433 -5.92 -21.56 -12.15
N ALA A 434 -5.14 -20.99 -11.24
CA ALA A 434 -3.69 -20.87 -11.39
C ALA A 434 -2.99 -22.23 -11.45
N LEU A 435 -3.46 -23.23 -10.71
CA LEU A 435 -2.83 -24.55 -10.61
C LEU A 435 -3.46 -25.62 -11.50
N GLY A 436 -4.70 -25.43 -11.96
CA GLY A 436 -5.43 -26.38 -12.80
C GLY A 436 -5.44 -27.79 -12.18
N ASP A 437 -4.99 -28.79 -12.94
CA ASP A 437 -4.96 -30.20 -12.52
C ASP A 437 -4.08 -30.47 -11.28
N LYS A 438 -3.23 -29.52 -10.86
CA LYS A 438 -2.39 -29.64 -9.66
C LYS A 438 -3.06 -29.11 -8.39
N TYR A 439 -4.24 -28.48 -8.51
CA TYR A 439 -4.91 -27.79 -7.41
C TYR A 439 -5.19 -28.72 -6.23
N ASP A 440 -5.90 -29.83 -6.45
CA ASP A 440 -6.30 -30.75 -5.37
C ASP A 440 -5.08 -31.31 -4.62
N GLU A 441 -4.01 -31.63 -5.35
CA GLU A 441 -2.77 -32.13 -4.76
C GLU A 441 -2.08 -31.06 -3.91
N ALA A 442 -1.96 -29.83 -4.43
CA ALA A 442 -1.35 -28.71 -3.73
C ALA A 442 -2.14 -28.27 -2.49
N LEU A 443 -3.47 -28.26 -2.59
CA LEU A 443 -4.37 -27.93 -1.48
C LEU A 443 -4.22 -28.96 -0.35
N ALA A 444 -4.29 -30.26 -0.70
CA ALA A 444 -4.10 -31.34 0.26
C ALA A 444 -2.69 -31.32 0.89
N ALA A 445 -1.64 -31.11 0.09
CA ALA A 445 -0.26 -31.05 0.57
C ALA A 445 -0.03 -29.90 1.55
N SER A 446 -0.69 -28.76 1.33
CA SER A 446 -0.65 -27.59 2.23
C SER A 446 -1.55 -27.69 3.45
N ASN A 447 -2.26 -28.81 3.62
CA ASN A 447 -3.26 -28.96 4.67
C ASN A 447 -4.31 -27.82 4.65
N ASN A 448 -4.82 -27.54 3.44
CA ASN A 448 -5.75 -26.44 3.13
C ASN A 448 -5.17 -25.07 3.52
N GLY A 449 -3.98 -24.74 2.99
CA GLY A 449 -3.32 -23.44 3.24
C GLY A 449 -2.70 -23.28 4.62
N ARG A 450 -2.62 -24.35 5.43
CA ARG A 450 -1.97 -24.30 6.75
C ARG A 450 -0.44 -24.30 6.68
N ASP A 451 0.11 -24.93 5.65
CA ASP A 451 1.54 -24.93 5.31
C ASP A 451 1.72 -24.48 3.85
N PRO A 452 1.72 -23.17 3.58
CA PRO A 452 1.85 -22.65 2.22
C PRO A 452 3.25 -22.92 1.61
N SER A 453 4.25 -23.28 2.42
CA SER A 453 5.62 -23.49 1.93
C SER A 453 5.72 -24.64 0.91
N VAL A 454 4.82 -25.63 1.00
CA VAL A 454 4.77 -26.77 0.06
C VAL A 454 4.31 -26.37 -1.33
N TRP A 455 3.69 -25.20 -1.52
CA TRP A 455 3.31 -24.71 -2.84
C TRP A 455 4.51 -24.47 -3.76
N ALA A 456 5.73 -24.38 -3.20
CA ALA A 456 6.97 -24.30 -3.96
C ALA A 456 7.25 -25.52 -4.86
N ASN A 457 6.57 -26.65 -4.61
CA ASN A 457 6.61 -27.82 -5.50
C ASN A 457 5.77 -27.65 -6.77
N TYR A 458 4.82 -26.71 -6.76
CA TYR A 458 3.84 -26.49 -7.83
C TYR A 458 4.06 -25.16 -8.57
N VAL A 459 4.67 -24.17 -7.89
CA VAL A 459 4.98 -22.84 -8.42
C VAL A 459 6.49 -22.60 -8.42
N GLY A 460 7.03 -22.28 -9.59
CA GLY A 460 8.41 -21.91 -9.86
C GLY A 460 8.75 -20.47 -9.47
N ILE A 461 9.80 -19.92 -10.10
CA ILE A 461 10.26 -18.54 -9.90
C ILE A 461 10.38 -17.88 -11.28
N GLY A 462 10.11 -16.58 -11.35
CA GLY A 462 10.32 -15.75 -12.53
C GLY A 462 9.25 -15.94 -13.60
N GLU A 463 9.46 -15.28 -14.74
CA GLU A 463 8.48 -15.17 -15.83
C GLU A 463 8.25 -16.49 -16.57
N THR A 464 9.13 -17.47 -16.39
CA THR A 464 8.98 -18.78 -17.03
C THR A 464 8.01 -19.70 -16.29
N ASP A 465 7.55 -19.32 -15.10
CA ASP A 465 6.56 -20.08 -14.34
C ASP A 465 5.22 -20.17 -15.08
N GLU A 466 4.61 -21.35 -15.06
CA GLU A 466 3.38 -21.61 -15.82
C GLU A 466 2.17 -20.85 -15.27
N THR A 467 2.12 -20.60 -13.95
CA THR A 467 1.03 -19.80 -13.37
C THR A 467 1.13 -18.34 -13.80
N HIS A 468 2.35 -17.81 -13.97
CA HIS A 468 2.57 -16.46 -14.49
C HIS A 468 2.14 -16.35 -15.95
N LYS A 469 2.63 -17.25 -16.81
CA LYS A 469 2.26 -17.25 -18.24
C LYS A 469 0.76 -17.33 -18.45
N LEU A 470 0.08 -18.18 -17.68
CA LEU A 470 -1.37 -18.34 -17.75
C LEU A 470 -2.09 -17.02 -17.46
N ILE A 471 -1.78 -16.37 -16.33
CA ILE A 471 -2.49 -15.17 -15.89
C ILE A 471 -2.07 -13.94 -16.71
N HIS A 472 -0.83 -13.89 -17.16
CA HIS A 472 -0.34 -12.86 -18.09
C HIS A 472 -1.17 -12.81 -19.38
N GLU A 473 -1.57 -13.97 -19.90
CA GLU A 473 -2.31 -14.08 -21.16
C GLU A 473 -3.84 -14.10 -20.94
N TYR A 474 -4.28 -14.72 -19.84
CA TYR A 474 -5.69 -15.01 -19.54
C TYR A 474 -6.02 -14.59 -18.10
N PRO A 475 -6.15 -13.28 -17.80
CA PRO A 475 -6.48 -12.84 -16.46
C PRO A 475 -7.89 -13.31 -16.04
N VAL A 476 -8.00 -13.74 -14.78
CA VAL A 476 -9.24 -14.20 -14.12
C VAL A 476 -9.31 -13.56 -12.74
N GLY A 477 -10.38 -12.83 -12.46
CA GLY A 477 -10.49 -12.06 -11.23
C GLY A 477 -11.94 -11.82 -10.79
N THR A 478 -12.09 -11.06 -9.72
CA THR A 478 -13.37 -10.79 -9.05
C THR A 478 -13.91 -9.40 -9.31
N GLY A 479 -13.17 -8.53 -10.01
CA GLY A 479 -13.49 -7.12 -10.14
C GLY A 479 -14.78 -6.81 -10.92
N PRO A 480 -15.19 -5.53 -10.96
CA PRO A 480 -16.41 -5.09 -11.64
C PRO A 480 -16.41 -5.34 -13.16
N TYR A 481 -15.24 -5.55 -13.77
CA TYR A 481 -15.08 -5.91 -15.16
C TYR A 481 -14.25 -7.18 -15.33
N TYR A 482 -14.34 -7.81 -16.50
CA TYR A 482 -13.38 -8.82 -16.96
C TYR A 482 -12.80 -8.39 -18.31
N VAL A 483 -11.61 -8.90 -18.63
CA VAL A 483 -11.01 -8.75 -19.97
C VAL A 483 -11.74 -9.67 -20.94
N ALA A 484 -12.48 -9.09 -21.88
CA ALA A 484 -13.29 -9.84 -22.84
C ALA A 484 -12.57 -10.11 -24.16
N ASP A 485 -11.68 -9.20 -24.56
CA ASP A 485 -10.81 -9.31 -25.73
C ASP A 485 -9.67 -8.30 -25.58
N TYR A 486 -8.53 -8.57 -26.21
CA TYR A 486 -7.46 -7.58 -26.27
C TYR A 486 -6.56 -7.83 -27.47
N LYS A 487 -5.89 -6.78 -27.90
CA LYS A 487 -4.82 -6.84 -28.89
C LYS A 487 -3.70 -5.94 -28.41
N GLU A 488 -2.55 -6.57 -28.15
CA GLU A 488 -1.33 -5.90 -27.72
C GLU A 488 -1.00 -4.69 -28.61
N ASP A 489 -0.59 -3.60 -27.96
CA ASP A 489 -0.33 -2.29 -28.57
C ASP A 489 -1.50 -1.68 -29.38
N ALA A 490 -2.74 -2.16 -29.17
CA ALA A 490 -3.92 -1.66 -29.88
C ALA A 490 -5.13 -1.39 -28.98
N TYR A 491 -5.68 -2.40 -28.28
CA TYR A 491 -6.86 -2.22 -27.43
C TYR A 491 -6.96 -3.27 -26.33
N ILE A 492 -7.68 -2.92 -25.26
CA ILE A 492 -8.20 -3.85 -24.25
C ILE A 492 -9.71 -3.60 -24.15
N LEU A 493 -10.51 -4.64 -24.35
CA LEU A 493 -11.96 -4.60 -24.20
C LEU A 493 -12.35 -5.16 -22.84
N LEU A 494 -12.87 -4.29 -21.98
CA LEU A 494 -13.45 -4.67 -20.69
C LEU A 494 -14.98 -4.78 -20.82
N LYS A 495 -15.57 -5.80 -20.22
CA LYS A 495 -17.03 -5.94 -20.08
C LYS A 495 -17.40 -6.06 -18.61
N ILE A 496 -18.57 -5.53 -18.25
CA ILE A 496 -19.12 -5.63 -16.89
C ILE A 496 -19.16 -7.10 -16.50
N ASN A 497 -18.63 -7.42 -15.32
CA ASN A 497 -18.64 -8.75 -14.76
C ASN A 497 -20.05 -9.05 -14.18
N PRO A 498 -20.82 -9.98 -14.78
CA PRO A 498 -22.16 -10.29 -14.30
C PRO A 498 -22.16 -11.01 -12.94
N TYR A 499 -20.99 -11.46 -12.47
CA TYR A 499 -20.79 -12.15 -11.20
C TYR A 499 -20.13 -11.26 -10.14
N TYR A 500 -20.02 -9.96 -10.39
CA TYR A 500 -19.40 -9.03 -9.44
C TYR A 500 -20.14 -9.02 -8.11
N TRP A 501 -19.42 -9.33 -7.03
CA TRP A 501 -19.99 -9.52 -5.69
C TRP A 501 -20.59 -8.22 -5.13
N ASN A 502 -20.10 -7.05 -5.56
CA ASN A 502 -20.60 -5.73 -5.12
C ASN A 502 -21.49 -5.05 -6.17
N ALA A 503 -22.21 -5.83 -6.99
CA ALA A 503 -23.05 -5.29 -8.06
C ALA A 503 -24.23 -4.41 -7.55
N ALA A 504 -24.57 -4.48 -6.26
CA ALA A 504 -25.59 -3.64 -5.64
C ALA A 504 -25.10 -2.20 -5.37
N LEU A 505 -23.78 -1.98 -5.28
CA LEU A 505 -23.18 -0.69 -4.95
C LEU A 505 -23.72 0.45 -5.81
N TRP A 506 -23.92 0.18 -7.10
CA TRP A 506 -24.40 1.19 -8.02
C TRP A 506 -25.86 1.57 -7.77
N GLU A 507 -26.71 0.60 -7.41
CA GLU A 507 -28.09 0.85 -6.98
C GLU A 507 -28.13 1.59 -5.64
N GLU A 508 -27.22 1.27 -4.72
CA GLU A 508 -27.09 1.95 -3.43
C GLU A 508 -26.69 3.42 -3.58
N ILE A 509 -25.78 3.73 -4.51
CA ILE A 509 -25.28 5.10 -4.73
C ILE A 509 -26.24 5.92 -5.61
N PHE A 510 -26.74 5.35 -6.69
CA PHE A 510 -27.47 6.09 -7.73
C PHE A 510 -28.97 5.78 -7.77
N GLY A 511 -29.47 4.81 -7.01
CA GLY A 511 -30.89 4.48 -6.91
C GLY A 511 -31.48 3.74 -8.12
N TYR A 512 -30.64 3.20 -9.01
CA TYR A 512 -31.06 2.35 -10.12
C TYR A 512 -30.02 1.26 -10.38
N LYS A 513 -30.41 0.15 -11.00
CA LYS A 513 -29.48 -0.93 -11.39
C LYS A 513 -29.16 -0.81 -12.88
N PRO A 514 -27.90 -0.81 -13.32
CA PRO A 514 -27.59 -0.75 -14.74
C PRO A 514 -28.08 -2.05 -15.38
N SER A 515 -28.88 -1.96 -16.45
CA SER A 515 -29.25 -3.14 -17.23
C SER A 515 -28.02 -3.59 -18.04
N SER A 516 -27.60 -4.83 -17.84
CA SER A 516 -26.53 -5.52 -18.58
C SER A 516 -26.56 -5.30 -20.09
#